data_AF-A0A2S0NAE9-F1
#
_entry.id   AF-A0A2S0NAE9-F1
#
_cell.length_a   1.000
_cell.length_b   1.000
_cell.length_c   1.000
_cell.angle_alpha   90.00
_cell.angle_beta   90.00
_cell.angle_gamma   90.00
#
_symmetry.space_group_name_H-M   'P 1'
#
loop_
_entity.id
_entity.type
_entity.pdbx_description
1 polymer ?
#
loop_
_entity_poly.entity_id
_entity_poly.type
_entity_poly.pdbx_seq_one_letter_code
_entity_poly.pdbx_strand_id
1 'polypeptide(L)'
;MKYLTARVRPEKVYLGYDDDNKIVTEKMPNTEFVEKVIRIDRILSFTETYIFIECPHETVQTWEYEGSLEDMKTRLRSAGMLID
;
A
#
# COMPACT_ATOMS: atom_id res chain seq x y z
N MET A 1 15.33 9.79 4.88
CA MET A 1 13.94 9.38 4.58
C MET A 1 13.86 9.02 3.10
N LYS A 2 13.28 7.87 2.73
CA LYS A 2 13.16 7.42 1.33
C LYS A 2 11.70 7.38 0.90
N TYR A 3 11.46 7.69 -0.37
CA TYR A 3 10.14 7.74 -0.98
C TYR A 3 10.13 6.93 -2.27
N LEU A 4 8.97 6.38 -2.62
CA LEU A 4 8.73 5.73 -3.90
C LEU A 4 7.58 6.44 -4.62
N THR A 5 7.65 6.50 -5.94
CA THR A 5 6.55 6.95 -6.78
C THR A 5 5.83 5.75 -7.37
N ALA A 6 4.50 5.72 -7.27
CA ALA A 6 3.69 4.71 -7.93
C ALA A 6 2.38 5.33 -8.40
N ARG A 7 1.87 4.83 -9.52
CA ARG A 7 0.49 5.07 -9.92
C ARG A 7 -0.37 4.06 -9.16
N VAL A 8 -1.23 4.57 -8.30
CA VAL A 8 -2.01 3.76 -7.37
C VAL A 8 -3.47 4.16 -7.35
N ARG A 9 -4.31 3.21 -6.99
CA ARG A 9 -5.74 3.41 -6.74
C ARG A 9 -6.07 2.86 -5.35
N PRO A 10 -6.61 3.66 -4.42
CA PRO A 10 -7.00 3.15 -3.12
C PRO A 10 -8.19 2.19 -3.28
N GLU A 11 -8.10 1.03 -2.66
CA GLU A 11 -9.13 -0.02 -2.75
C GLU A 11 -10.00 0.00 -1.48
N LYS A 12 -9.35 -0.12 -0.32
CA LYS A 12 -10.04 -0.34 0.95
C LYS A 12 -9.25 0.24 2.12
N VAL A 13 -9.97 0.71 3.14
CA VAL A 13 -9.42 1.03 4.46
C VAL A 13 -9.90 0.02 5.49
N TYR A 14 -9.01 -0.35 6.40
CA TYR A 14 -9.28 -1.24 7.53
C TYR A 14 -9.34 -0.38 8.79
N LEU A 15 -10.45 -0.49 9.52
CA LEU A 15 -10.76 0.33 10.69
C LEU A 15 -10.62 -0.43 12.01
N GLY A 16 -10.33 -1.73 11.96
CA GLY A 16 -10.20 -2.60 13.13
C GLY A 16 -11.18 -3.76 13.08
N TYR A 17 -11.62 -4.19 14.27
CA TYR A 17 -12.59 -5.28 14.45
C TYR A 17 -13.81 -4.76 15.20
N ASP A 18 -14.99 -5.31 14.91
CA ASP A 18 -16.21 -5.06 15.68
C ASP A 18 -16.29 -5.93 16.95
N ASP A 19 -17.37 -5.78 17.71
CA ASP A 19 -17.60 -6.54 18.95
C ASP A 19 -17.72 -8.06 18.74
N ASP A 20 -17.98 -8.50 17.50
CA ASP A 20 -18.01 -9.92 17.09
C ASP A 20 -16.64 -10.41 16.59
N ASN A 21 -15.59 -9.59 16.70
CA ASN A 21 -14.25 -9.86 16.16
C ASN A 21 -14.22 -10.04 14.63
N LYS A 22 -15.13 -9.38 13.91
CA LYS A 22 -15.12 -9.31 12.43
C LYS A 22 -14.41 -8.03 11.99
N ILE A 23 -13.64 -8.13 10.91
CA ILE A 23 -12.89 -6.99 10.38
C ILE A 23 -13.87 -5.94 9.84
N VAL A 24 -13.72 -4.70 10.29
CA VAL A 24 -14.44 -3.53 9.78
C VAL A 24 -13.61 -2.89 8.68
N THR A 25 -14.19 -2.78 7.48
CA THR A 25 -13.53 -2.17 6.33
C THR A 25 -14.47 -1.27 5.54
N GLU A 26 -13.94 -0.21 4.95
CA GLU A 26 -14.68 0.64 4.00
C GLU A 26 -14.02 0.63 2.63
N LYS A 27 -14.84 0.62 1.59
CA LYS A 27 -14.36 0.73 0.20
C LYS A 27 -14.04 2.20 -0.09
N MET A 28 -12.88 2.41 -0.70
CA MET A 28 -12.47 3.77 -1.07
C MET A 28 -13.21 4.20 -2.35
N PRO A 29 -13.68 5.46 -2.41
CA PRO A 29 -14.55 5.92 -3.51
C PRO A 29 -13.79 6.19 -4.82
N ASN A 30 -12.47 6.40 -4.76
CA ASN A 30 -11.68 6.75 -5.94
C ASN A 30 -11.41 5.52 -6.81
N THR A 31 -11.93 5.53 -8.04
CA THR A 31 -11.79 4.43 -8.99
C THR A 31 -10.65 4.59 -9.99
N GLU A 32 -9.97 5.74 -9.99
CA GLU A 32 -8.91 6.06 -10.96
C GLU A 32 -7.51 5.93 -10.35
N PHE A 33 -6.55 5.47 -11.17
CA PHE A 33 -5.15 5.45 -10.82
C PHE A 33 -4.57 6.86 -10.84
N VAL A 34 -3.94 7.26 -9.74
CA VAL A 34 -3.27 8.55 -9.59
C VAL A 34 -1.81 8.35 -9.20
N GLU A 35 -0.92 9.23 -9.64
CA GLU A 35 0.46 9.21 -9.17
C GLU A 35 0.53 9.65 -7.70
N LYS A 36 1.24 8.88 -6.88
CA LYS A 36 1.53 9.22 -5.48
C LYS A 36 3.02 9.10 -5.20
N VAL A 37 3.51 10.02 -4.36
CA VAL A 37 4.80 9.92 -3.67
C VAL A 37 4.53 9.32 -2.29
N ILE A 38 5.10 8.14 -2.04
CA ILE A 38 4.80 7.29 -0.89
C ILE A 38 6.04 7.18 -0.03
N ARG A 39 5.93 7.48 1.27
CA ARG A 39 7.01 7.27 2.24
C ARG A 39 7.20 5.76 2.44
N ILE A 40 8.40 5.24 2.19
CA ILE A 40 8.61 3.78 2.13
C ILE A 40 8.41 3.12 3.50
N ASP A 41 8.74 3.82 4.59
CA ASP A 41 8.57 3.31 5.96
C ASP A 41 7.10 3.07 6.38
N ARG A 42 6.12 3.54 5.59
CA ARG A 42 4.69 3.27 5.81
C ARG A 42 4.23 1.99 5.14
N ILE A 43 5.03 1.45 4.23
CA ILE A 43 4.66 0.25 3.48
C ILE A 43 4.94 -0.97 4.36
N LEU A 44 3.88 -1.69 4.69
CA LEU A 44 3.93 -2.91 5.49
C LEU A 44 4.30 -4.11 4.63
N SER A 45 3.66 -4.22 3.47
CA SER A 45 3.90 -5.28 2.50
C SER A 45 3.33 -4.86 1.14
N PHE A 46 3.68 -5.59 0.09
CA PHE A 46 3.06 -5.45 -1.23
C PHE A 46 3.08 -6.81 -1.93
N THR A 47 2.13 -7.03 -2.82
CA THR A 47 1.97 -8.24 -3.64
C THR A 47 1.96 -7.84 -5.12
N GLU A 48 1.61 -8.76 -6.02
CA GLU A 48 1.47 -8.44 -7.45
C GLU A 48 0.43 -7.36 -7.74
N THR A 49 -0.58 -7.20 -6.89
CA THR A 49 -1.71 -6.31 -7.20
C THR A 49 -1.87 -5.16 -6.24
N TYR A 50 -1.36 -5.25 -5.01
CA TYR A 50 -1.58 -4.20 -4.00
C TYR A 50 -0.35 -3.85 -3.17
N ILE A 51 -0.33 -2.61 -2.70
CA ILE A 51 0.51 -2.11 -1.61
C ILE A 51 -0.35 -2.02 -0.35
N PHE A 52 0.12 -2.62 0.73
CA PHE A 52 -0.48 -2.50 2.06
C PHE A 52 0.29 -1.46 2.87
N ILE A 53 -0.41 -0.43 3.32
CA ILE A 53 0.21 0.78 3.86
C ILE A 53 -0.45 1.25 5.16
N GLU A 54 0.37 1.67 6.12
CA GLU A 54 -0.09 2.36 7.33
C GLU A 54 -0.52 3.79 7.02
N CYS A 55 -1.61 4.21 7.64
CA CYS A 55 -2.20 5.53 7.55
C CYS A 55 -2.29 6.21 8.92
N PRO A 56 -2.47 7.55 8.95
CA PRO A 56 -2.79 8.24 10.20
C PRO A 56 -3.98 7.62 10.92
N HIS A 57 -4.07 7.88 12.22
CA HIS A 57 -5.17 7.41 13.08
C HIS A 57 -5.31 5.88 13.13
N GLU A 58 -4.17 5.17 13.13
CA GLU A 58 -4.11 3.71 13.34
C GLU A 58 -4.88 2.89 12.29
N THR A 59 -5.06 3.44 11.09
CA THR A 59 -5.69 2.74 9.97
C THR A 59 -4.65 2.16 9.03
N VAL A 60 -5.04 1.13 8.30
CA VAL A 60 -4.24 0.56 7.19
C VAL A 60 -5.09 0.52 5.92
N GLN A 61 -4.44 0.63 4.76
CA GLN A 61 -5.12 0.63 3.46
C GLN A 61 -4.46 -0.33 2.49
N THR A 62 -5.26 -0.90 1.60
CA THR A 62 -4.77 -1.54 0.37
C THR A 62 -4.94 -0.58 -0.79
N TRP A 63 -3.86 -0.39 -1.54
CA TRP A 63 -3.87 0.36 -2.79
C TRP A 63 -3.44 -0.55 -3.92
N GLU A 64 -4.25 -0.66 -4.96
CA GLU A 64 -3.78 -1.26 -6.20
C GLU A 64 -2.71 -0.38 -6.84
N TYR A 65 -1.76 -0.96 -7.57
CA TYR A 65 -0.73 -0.20 -8.27
C TYR A 65 -0.50 -0.72 -9.68
N GLU A 66 -0.07 0.17 -10.58
CA GLU A 66 0.35 -0.21 -11.94
C GLU A 66 1.82 -0.65 -11.95
N GLY A 67 2.08 -1.80 -12.54
CA GLY A 67 3.42 -2.42 -12.64
C GLY A 67 3.39 -3.88 -12.17
N SER A 68 4.58 -4.49 -12.04
CA SER A 68 4.73 -5.84 -11.49
C SER A 68 5.40 -5.84 -10.11
N LEU A 69 5.27 -6.94 -9.35
CA LEU A 69 6.03 -7.14 -8.12
C LEU A 69 7.54 -7.11 -8.37
N GLU A 70 8.00 -7.68 -9.48
CA GLU A 70 9.43 -7.69 -9.81
C GLU A 70 9.98 -6.30 -10.13
N ASP A 71 9.18 -5.40 -10.72
CA ASP A 71 9.58 -4.00 -10.91
C ASP A 71 9.80 -3.32 -9.54
N MET A 72 8.87 -3.54 -8.60
CA MET A 72 8.97 -3.03 -7.24
C MET A 72 10.20 -3.60 -6.51
N LYS A 73 10.43 -4.91 -6.59
CA LYS A 73 11.61 -5.57 -6.00
C LYS A 73 12.90 -5.04 -6.60
N THR A 74 12.97 -4.86 -7.92
CA THR A 74 14.15 -4.31 -8.62
C THR A 74 14.48 -2.90 -8.13
N ARG A 75 13.46 -2.05 -7.96
CA ARG A 75 13.63 -0.69 -7.41
C ARG A 75 14.14 -0.71 -5.97
N LEU A 76 13.58 -1.59 -5.13
CA LEU A 76 14.01 -1.74 -3.74
C LEU A 76 15.43 -2.30 -3.62
N ARG A 77 15.81 -3.31 -4.41
CA ARG A 77 17.18 -3.83 -4.50
C ARG A 77 18.17 -2.75 -4.89
N SER A 78 17.86 -1.99 -5.95
CA SER A 78 18.69 -0.89 -6.43
C SER A 78 18.88 0.21 -5.38
N ALA A 79 17.91 0.36 -4.47
CA ALA A 79 17.99 1.27 -3.33
C ALA A 79 18.61 0.65 -2.06
N GLY A 80 19.03 -0.62 -2.09
CA GLY A 80 19.57 -1.35 -0.93
C GLY A 80 18.53 -1.59 0.18
N MET A 81 17.27 -1.82 -0.19
CA MET A 81 16.13 -1.94 0.73
C MET A 81 15.46 -3.33 0.76
N LEU A 82 15.87 -4.24 -0.11
CA LEU A 82 15.36 -5.61 -0.16
C LEU A 82 16.51 -6.58 0.14
N ILE A 83 16.23 -7.56 0.99
CA ILE A 83 17.10 -8.71 1.25
C ILE A 83 16.39 -9.91 0.61
N ASP A 84 17.11 -10.66 -0.23
CA ASP A 84 16.61 -11.88 -0.90
C ASP A 84 17.08 -13.14 -0.15
#